data_AF-A0A7W1PZY6-F1
#
_entry.id   AF-A0A7W1PZY6-F1
#
_cell.length_a   1.000
_cell.length_b   1.000
_cell.length_c   1.000
_cell.angle_alpha   90.00
_cell.angle_beta   90.00
_cell.angle_gamma   90.00
#
_symmetry.space_group_name_H-M   'P 1'
#
loop_
_entity.id
_entity.type
_entity.pdbx_description
1 polymer ?
#
loop_
_entity_poly.entity_id
_entity_poly.type
_entity_poly.pdbx_seq_one_letter_code
_entity_poly.pdbx_strand_id
1 'polypeptide(L)'
;FRDRGVTKTYEAVAPRNAALVLPHTVRSRIVKERGVIRAYEVDGPPNAETTVELTGQRARLGRYRLRPSTGRTHQIRLHMNGLGVPILGDDLYPLLQERALDDYSAPLQLLAAELAFTDPITGAAHRFTTRLRLAEWPN
;
A
#
# COMPACT_ATOMS: atom_id res chain seq x y z
N PHE A 1 -16.98 10.00 2.24
CA PHE A 1 -15.81 9.50 1.48
C PHE A 1 -15.54 10.23 0.15
N ARG A 2 -16.52 10.95 -0.45
CA ARG A 2 -16.31 11.70 -1.69
C ARG A 2 -15.42 12.94 -1.49
N ASP A 3 -15.42 13.50 -0.28
CA ASP A 3 -14.48 14.54 0.12
C ASP A 3 -13.21 13.91 0.69
N ARG A 4 -12.07 14.40 0.20
CA ARG A 4 -10.69 14.03 0.58
C ARG A 4 -10.33 14.37 2.04
N GLY A 5 -11.32 14.43 2.94
CA GLY A 5 -11.16 14.78 4.36
C GLY A 5 -10.54 13.69 5.23
N VAL A 6 -10.14 12.56 4.63
CA VAL A 6 -9.48 11.45 5.33
C VAL A 6 -8.09 11.25 4.73
N THR A 7 -7.06 11.48 5.54
CA THR A 7 -5.68 11.16 5.22
C THR A 7 -5.35 9.77 5.72
N LYS A 8 -4.76 8.95 4.86
CA LYS A 8 -4.31 7.59 5.20
C LYS A 8 -2.82 7.50 4.90
N THR A 9 -2.05 7.05 5.89
CA THR A 9 -0.65 6.72 5.70
C THR A 9 -0.47 5.24 5.95
N TYR A 10 0.17 4.57 5.01
CA TYR A 10 0.55 3.17 5.12
C TYR A 10 2.06 3.06 5.13
N GLU A 11 2.54 1.97 5.69
CA GLU A 11 3.93 1.56 5.61
C GLU A 11 4.04 0.17 5.01
N ALA A 12 5.08 -0.07 4.22
CA ALA A 12 5.37 -1.39 3.67
C ALA A 12 6.86 -1.73 3.71
N VAL A 13 7.17 -3.02 3.77
CA VAL A 13 8.52 -3.55 3.47
C VAL A 13 8.50 -4.18 2.09
N ALA A 14 9.44 -3.79 1.25
CA ALA A 14 9.62 -4.31 -0.10
C ALA A 14 11.11 -4.34 -0.48
N PRO A 15 11.52 -5.07 -1.52
CA PRO A 15 12.86 -4.97 -2.06
C PRO A 15 13.24 -3.54 -2.42
N ARG A 16 14.49 -3.15 -2.17
CA ARG A 16 15.03 -1.85 -2.59
C ARG A 16 15.40 -1.90 -4.07
N ASN A 17 14.92 -0.93 -4.84
CA ASN A 17 15.41 -0.66 -6.18
C ASN A 17 16.18 0.67 -6.20
N ALA A 18 17.50 0.62 -6.44
CA ALA A 18 18.35 1.81 -6.47
C ALA A 18 18.10 2.72 -7.69
N ALA A 19 17.50 2.18 -8.76
CA ALA A 19 17.13 2.95 -9.94
C ALA A 19 15.77 3.65 -9.78
N LEU A 20 14.99 3.30 -8.76
CA LEU A 20 13.69 3.92 -8.50
C LEU A 20 13.88 5.27 -7.81
N VAL A 21 13.60 6.35 -8.54
CA VAL A 21 13.65 7.72 -8.01
C VAL A 21 12.44 7.96 -7.12
N LEU A 22 12.67 8.34 -5.85
CA LEU A 22 11.63 8.60 -4.86
C LEU A 22 11.86 9.97 -4.18
N PRO A 23 10.81 10.71 -3.80
CA PRO A 23 9.40 10.31 -3.84
C PRO A 23 8.82 10.24 -5.26
N HIS A 24 7.87 9.34 -5.46
CA HIS A 24 7.20 9.16 -6.75
C HIS A 24 5.69 9.01 -6.56
N THR A 25 4.90 9.61 -7.45
CA THR A 25 3.45 9.48 -7.46
C THR A 25 3.03 8.58 -8.61
N VAL A 26 2.57 7.38 -8.27
CA VAL A 26 2.06 6.40 -9.23
C VAL A 26 0.60 6.69 -9.50
N ARG A 27 0.21 6.72 -10.78
CA ARG A 27 -1.17 6.83 -11.24
C ARG A 27 -1.45 5.73 -12.24
N SER A 28 -2.54 5.00 -12.03
CA SER A 28 -2.98 3.97 -12.97
C SER A 28 -4.50 3.82 -12.91
N ARG A 29 -5.05 3.05 -13.85
CA ARG A 29 -6.44 2.66 -13.86
C ARG A 29 -6.57 1.25 -13.30
N ILE A 30 -7.22 1.12 -12.16
CA ILE A 30 -7.44 -0.15 -11.48
C ILE A 30 -8.88 -0.60 -11.67
N VAL A 31 -9.05 -1.85 -12.10
CA VAL A 31 -10.35 -2.52 -12.25
C VAL A 31 -10.39 -3.72 -11.29
N LYS A 32 -11.56 -3.89 -10.67
CA LYS A 32 -11.87 -5.03 -9.81
C LYS A 32 -13.07 -5.78 -10.37
N GLU A 33 -12.83 -6.97 -10.89
CA GLU A 33 -13.88 -7.85 -11.40
C GLU A 33 -14.56 -8.62 -10.26
N ARG A 34 -15.87 -8.82 -10.37
CA ARG A 34 -16.66 -9.58 -9.39
C ARG A 34 -16.33 -11.06 -9.54
N GLY A 35 -16.01 -11.73 -8.44
CA GLY A 35 -15.68 -13.17 -8.41
C GLY A 35 -14.19 -13.48 -8.59
N VAL A 36 -13.39 -12.53 -9.08
CA VAL A 36 -11.93 -12.66 -9.14
C VAL A 36 -11.33 -12.16 -7.83
N ILE A 37 -10.31 -12.79 -7.26
CA ILE A 37 -9.70 -12.34 -5.99
C ILE A 37 -8.77 -11.14 -6.16
N ARG A 38 -8.03 -11.06 -7.29
CA ARG A 38 -7.13 -9.95 -7.61
C ARG A 38 -7.87 -8.76 -8.24
N ALA A 39 -7.21 -7.61 -8.22
CA ALA A 39 -7.52 -6.44 -9.05
C ALA A 39 -6.42 -6.29 -10.10
N TYR A 40 -6.68 -5.55 -11.17
CA TYR A 40 -5.77 -5.40 -12.30
C TYR A 40 -5.56 -3.93 -12.66
N GLU A 41 -4.35 -3.59 -13.07
CA GLU A 41 -4.09 -2.37 -13.81
C GLU A 41 -4.44 -2.59 -15.28
N VAL A 42 -5.15 -1.64 -15.87
CA VAL A 42 -5.59 -1.68 -17.27
C VAL A 42 -5.32 -0.34 -17.94
N ASP A 43 -5.36 -0.30 -19.26
CA ASP A 43 -5.23 0.96 -20.01
C ASP A 43 -6.41 1.90 -19.79
N GLY A 44 -6.14 3.21 -19.91
CA GLY A 44 -7.13 4.28 -19.87
C GLY A 44 -6.91 5.29 -18.73
N PRO A 45 -7.83 6.25 -18.56
CA PRO A 45 -7.66 7.33 -17.59
C PRO A 45 -7.54 6.79 -16.16
N PRO A 46 -6.54 7.28 -15.38
CA PRO A 46 -6.27 6.77 -14.05
C PRO A 46 -7.43 7.05 -13.10
N ASN A 47 -7.74 6.06 -12.25
CA ASN A 47 -8.74 6.17 -11.19
C ASN A 47 -8.12 5.88 -9.80
N ALA A 48 -6.81 5.68 -9.76
CA ALA A 48 -6.01 5.39 -8.60
C ALA A 48 -4.74 6.26 -8.59
N GLU A 49 -4.39 6.78 -7.42
CA GLU A 49 -3.18 7.57 -7.22
C GLU A 49 -2.58 7.32 -5.83
N THR A 50 -1.28 7.05 -5.78
CA THR A 50 -0.53 6.82 -4.53
C THR A 50 0.82 7.52 -4.59
N THR A 51 1.15 8.33 -3.59
CA THR A 51 2.51 8.83 -3.38
C THR A 51 3.32 7.81 -2.58
N VAL A 52 4.53 7.53 -3.06
CA VAL A 52 5.47 6.55 -2.53
C VAL A 52 6.75 7.26 -2.11
N GLU A 53 7.17 7.04 -0.88
CA GLU A 53 8.39 7.59 -0.28
C GLU A 53 9.22 6.47 0.33
N LEU A 54 10.53 6.47 0.13
CA LEU A 54 11.46 5.58 0.85
C LEU A 54 11.85 6.23 2.17
N THR A 55 11.57 5.57 3.30
CA THR A 55 11.79 6.12 4.64
C THR A 55 12.85 5.38 5.45
N GLY A 56 13.29 4.21 4.98
CA GLY A 56 14.39 3.46 5.58
C GLY A 56 14.98 2.45 4.61
N GLN A 57 16.24 2.11 4.81
CA GLN A 57 16.97 1.15 3.97
C GLN A 57 17.78 0.19 4.84
N ARG A 58 17.71 -1.12 4.54
CA ARG A 58 18.47 -2.18 5.23
C ARG A 58 18.81 -3.28 4.22
N ALA A 59 20.10 -3.50 3.99
CA ALA A 59 20.58 -4.49 3.02
C ALA A 59 19.82 -4.39 1.67
N ARG A 60 19.01 -5.41 1.33
CA ARG A 60 18.22 -5.47 0.09
C ARG A 60 16.77 -4.97 0.24
N LEU A 61 16.39 -4.47 1.41
CA LEU A 61 15.03 -4.05 1.73
C LEU A 61 14.93 -2.52 1.90
N GLY A 62 13.75 -2.01 1.56
CA GLY A 62 13.32 -0.65 1.86
C GLY A 62 12.06 -0.66 2.72
N ARG A 63 11.97 0.31 3.63
CA ARG A 63 10.72 0.69 4.28
C ARG A 63 10.12 1.85 3.50
N TYR A 64 8.89 1.68 3.06
CA TYR A 64 8.18 2.63 2.23
C TYR A 64 7.04 3.26 3.03
N ARG A 65 6.83 4.56 2.86
CA ARG A 65 5.62 5.27 3.27
C ARG A 65 4.76 5.51 2.05
N LEU A 66 3.47 5.22 2.18
CA LEU A 66 2.52 5.16 1.09
C LEU A 66 1.28 5.97 1.44
N ARG A 67 0.95 6.95 0.61
CA ARG A 67 -0.19 7.87 0.81
C ARG A 67 -1.12 7.80 -0.39
N PRO A 68 -2.13 6.92 -0.36
CA PRO A 68 -3.11 6.83 -1.44
C PRO A 68 -4.12 7.98 -1.32
N SER A 69 -4.31 8.75 -2.41
CA SER A 69 -5.35 9.79 -2.47
C SER A 69 -6.73 9.23 -2.88
N THR A 70 -6.74 7.96 -3.31
CA THR A 70 -7.92 7.15 -3.64
C THR A 70 -7.94 5.86 -2.83
N GLY A 71 -9.00 5.06 -2.95
CA GLY A 71 -9.15 3.80 -2.18
C GLY A 71 -9.57 2.61 -3.04
N ARG A 72 -8.90 2.37 -4.17
CA ARG A 72 -9.22 1.21 -5.02
C ARG A 72 -8.73 -0.09 -4.38
N THR A 73 -9.43 -1.19 -4.65
CA THR A 73 -9.05 -2.53 -4.16
C THR A 73 -7.61 -2.85 -4.59
N HIS A 74 -6.79 -3.27 -3.61
CA HIS A 74 -5.37 -3.60 -3.79
C HIS A 74 -4.48 -2.48 -4.37
N GLN A 75 -4.95 -1.22 -4.37
CA GLN A 75 -4.24 -0.10 -5.00
C GLN A 75 -2.76 -0.01 -4.65
N ILE A 76 -2.44 -0.04 -3.35
CA ILE A 76 -1.06 0.05 -2.89
C ILE A 76 -0.22 -1.16 -3.37
N ARG A 77 -0.79 -2.36 -3.29
CA ARG A 77 -0.12 -3.61 -3.69
C ARG A 77 0.22 -3.58 -5.18
N LEU A 78 -0.73 -3.19 -6.02
CA LEU A 78 -0.56 -3.00 -7.46
C LEU A 78 0.48 -1.93 -7.78
N HIS A 79 0.37 -0.73 -7.20
CA HIS A 79 1.33 0.35 -7.47
C HIS A 79 2.76 -0.02 -7.06
N MET A 80 2.94 -0.67 -5.91
CA MET A 80 4.27 -1.15 -5.48
C MET A 80 4.82 -2.23 -6.42
N ASN A 81 3.96 -3.15 -6.86
CA ASN A 81 4.31 -4.15 -7.87
C ASN A 81 4.70 -3.52 -9.22
N GLY A 82 3.93 -2.55 -9.72
CA GLY A 82 4.19 -1.82 -10.97
C GLY A 82 5.48 -0.99 -10.94
N LEU A 83 5.91 -0.53 -9.76
CA LEU A 83 7.22 0.10 -9.56
C LEU A 83 8.40 -0.90 -9.49
N GLY A 84 8.15 -2.19 -9.62
CA GLY A 84 9.17 -3.24 -9.51
C GLY A 84 9.64 -3.48 -8.08
N VAL A 85 8.87 -3.02 -7.08
CA VAL A 85 9.16 -3.21 -5.64
C VAL A 85 7.95 -3.86 -4.95
N PRO A 86 7.55 -5.09 -5.34
CA PRO A 86 6.39 -5.76 -4.75
C PRO A 86 6.56 -5.94 -3.24
N ILE A 87 5.46 -5.80 -2.51
CA ILE A 87 5.46 -5.87 -1.04
C ILE A 87 5.81 -7.30 -0.60
N LEU A 88 6.65 -7.44 0.43
CA LEU A 88 6.98 -8.75 0.96
C LEU A 88 5.75 -9.45 1.55
N GLY A 89 5.68 -10.77 1.35
CA GLY A 89 4.54 -11.57 1.82
C GLY A 89 3.24 -11.32 1.06
N ASP A 90 3.28 -10.61 -0.07
CA ASP A 90 2.14 -10.46 -0.96
C ASP A 90 1.88 -11.76 -1.73
N ASP A 91 0.71 -12.35 -1.48
CA ASP A 91 0.23 -13.60 -2.06
C ASP A 91 -0.52 -13.42 -3.39
N LEU A 92 -0.75 -12.17 -3.83
CA LEU A 92 -1.51 -11.86 -5.04
C LEU A 92 -0.63 -11.29 -6.15
N TYR A 93 0.43 -10.56 -5.78
CA TYR A 93 1.30 -9.83 -6.70
C TYR A 93 2.79 -10.10 -6.40
N PRO A 94 3.63 -10.33 -7.42
CA PRO A 94 3.31 -10.31 -8.85
C PRO A 94 2.50 -11.53 -9.32
N LEU A 95 2.60 -12.64 -8.60
CA LEU A 95 1.96 -13.91 -8.93
C LEU A 95 1.01 -14.32 -7.81
N LEU A 96 -0.13 -14.90 -8.19
CA LEU A 96 -1.05 -15.49 -7.24
C LEU A 96 -0.40 -16.75 -6.65
N GLN A 97 -0.17 -16.74 -5.34
CA GLN A 97 0.33 -17.88 -4.59
C GLN A 97 -0.83 -18.49 -3.81
N GLU A 98 -1.13 -19.77 -4.06
CA GLU A 98 -2.06 -20.51 -3.21
C GLU A 98 -1.34 -20.90 -1.93
N ARG A 99 -1.79 -20.37 -0.80
CA ARG A 99 -1.34 -20.78 0.53
C ARG A 99 -2.52 -21.36 1.30
N ALA A 100 -2.21 -22.30 2.19
CA ALA A 100 -3.19 -22.78 3.15
C ALA A 100 -3.69 -21.59 4.00
N LEU A 101 -4.98 -21.58 4.35
CA LEU A 101 -5.60 -20.45 5.05
C LEU A 101 -5.00 -20.17 6.43
N ASP A 102 -4.32 -21.16 7.00
CA ASP A 102 -3.66 -21.15 8.30
C ASP A 102 -2.13 -20.95 8.22
N ASP A 103 -1.58 -20.76 7.03
CA ASP A 103 -0.15 -20.49 6.84
C ASP A 103 0.18 -18.99 7.00
N TYR A 104 0.60 -18.63 8.21
CA TYR A 104 1.06 -17.28 8.57
C TYR A 104 2.58 -17.13 8.55
N SER A 105 3.32 -18.02 7.90
CA SER A 105 4.80 -18.01 7.89
C SER A 105 5.41 -16.78 7.22
N ALA A 106 4.71 -16.16 6.27
CA ALA A 106 5.17 -14.98 5.54
C ALA A 106 4.02 -13.97 5.31
N PRO A 107 3.58 -13.25 6.37
CA PRO A 107 2.44 -12.35 6.30
C PRO A 107 2.75 -11.12 5.44
N LEU A 108 1.71 -10.54 4.84
CA LEU A 108 1.82 -9.32 4.06
C LEU A 108 2.46 -8.19 4.88
N GLN A 109 3.60 -7.68 4.42
CA GLN A 109 4.33 -6.58 5.05
C GLN A 109 3.77 -5.23 4.61
N LEU A 110 2.47 -5.01 4.82
CA LEU A 110 1.76 -3.75 4.58
C LEU A 110 0.91 -3.41 5.81
N LEU A 111 1.07 -2.20 6.32
CA LEU A 111 0.42 -1.76 7.54
C LEU A 111 -0.25 -0.40 7.33
N ALA A 112 -1.52 -0.28 7.74
CA ALA A 112 -2.17 1.01 7.90
C ALA A 112 -1.56 1.70 9.14
N ALA A 113 -0.61 2.61 8.89
CA ALA A 113 0.19 3.23 9.94
C ALA A 113 -0.56 4.37 10.65
N GLU A 114 -1.32 5.15 9.88
CA GLU A 114 -2.04 6.31 10.39
C GLU A 114 -3.35 6.57 9.63
N LEU A 115 -4.36 6.99 10.37
CA LEU A 115 -5.62 7.54 9.86
C LEU A 115 -5.87 8.90 10.52
N ALA A 116 -6.10 9.94 9.73
CA ALA A 116 -6.44 11.26 10.24
C ALA A 116 -7.63 11.86 9.47
N PHE A 117 -8.55 12.50 10.18
CA PHE A 117 -9.73 13.14 9.60
C PHE A 117 -10.29 14.21 10.54
N THR A 118 -11.10 15.12 9.98
CA THR A 118 -11.93 16.05 10.77
C THR A 118 -13.30 15.41 10.97
N ASP A 119 -13.74 15.27 12.22
CA ASP A 119 -15.07 14.74 12.55
C ASP A 119 -16.15 15.68 11.95
N PRO A 120 -17.04 15.17 11.08
CA PRO A 120 -18.05 16.00 10.42
C PRO A 120 -19.15 16.49 11.36
N ILE A 121 -19.27 15.92 12.56
CA ILE A 121 -20.27 16.31 13.57
C ILE A 121 -19.69 17.37 14.50
N THR A 122 -18.47 17.14 15.02
CA THR A 122 -17.87 18.01 16.04
C THR A 122 -16.89 19.03 15.49
N GLY A 123 -16.40 18.86 14.26
CA GLY A 123 -15.32 19.67 13.68
C GLY A 123 -13.93 19.39 14.28
N ALA A 124 -13.81 18.45 15.22
CA ALA A 124 -12.56 18.12 15.88
C ALA A 124 -11.62 17.33 14.94
N ALA A 125 -10.32 17.61 15.02
CA ALA A 125 -9.30 16.85 14.30
C ALA A 125 -8.97 15.56 15.08
N HIS A 126 -9.11 14.41 14.42
CA HIS A 126 -8.74 13.11 14.95
C HIS A 126 -7.54 12.52 14.21
N ARG A 127 -6.67 11.84 14.95
CA ARG A 127 -5.51 11.10 14.43
C ARG A 127 -5.34 9.82 15.22
N PHE A 128 -5.25 8.70 14.49
CA PHE A 128 -5.03 7.38 15.05
C PHE A 128 -3.77 6.78 14.43
N THR A 129 -2.93 6.19 15.25
CA THR A 129 -1.70 5.51 14.83
C THR A 129 -1.73 4.05 15.27
N THR A 130 -1.20 3.17 14.43
CA THR A 130 -1.13 1.75 14.74
C THR A 130 -0.08 1.43 15.81
N ARG A 131 -0.35 0.42 16.63
CA ARG A 131 0.63 -0.16 17.56
C ARG A 131 1.33 -1.38 16.97
N LEU A 132 0.86 -1.89 15.82
CA LEU A 132 1.49 -3.00 15.13
C LEU A 132 2.82 -2.58 14.49
N ARG A 133 3.62 -3.56 14.13
CA ARG A 133 4.90 -3.40 13.44
C ARG A 133 4.98 -4.38 12.28
N LEU A 134 5.80 -4.02 11.29
CA LEU A 134 6.15 -4.90 10.19
C LEU A 134 7.19 -5.89 10.70
N ALA A 135 6.92 -7.19 10.58
CA ALA A 135 7.79 -8.25 11.07
C ALA A 135 9.18 -8.22 10.41
N GLU A 136 9.22 -7.83 9.14
CA GLU A 136 10.46 -7.68 8.34
C GLU A 136 11.14 -6.31 8.55
N TRP A 137 10.65 -5.50 9.49
CA TRP A 137 11.29 -4.24 9.89
C TRP A 137 11.26 -4.02 11.41
N PRO A 138 11.91 -4.91 12.19
CA PRO A 138 12.02 -4.72 13.63
C PRO A 138 12.87 -3.48 13.93
N ASN A 139 12.61 -2.78 15.04
CA ASN A 139 13.38 -1.59 15.42
C ASN A 139 14.87 -1.90 15.54
#